data_AF-A0A4U8UMV2-F1
#
_entry.id   AF-A0A4U8UMV2-F1
#
_cell.length_a   1.000
_cell.length_b   1.000
_cell.length_c   1.000
_cell.angle_alpha   90.00
_cell.angle_beta   90.00
_cell.angle_gamma   90.00
#
_symmetry.space_group_name_H-M   'P 1'
#
loop_
_entity.id
_entity.type
_entity.pdbx_description
1 polymer ?
#
loop_
_entity_poly.entity_id
_entity_poly.type
_entity_poly.pdbx_seq_one_letter_code
_entity_poly.pdbx_strand_id
1 'polypeptide(L)'
;MAFSRSADSIEELLKLGDFCCCDKALHNCENYLLTAANDAPLLKKIHVDDRYDLHAALTSAITKASSDDLLTVDMNGLSAFAINFMVQKACMVRKQFFFSFS
;
A
#
# COMPACT_ATOMS: atom_id res chain seq x y z
N MET A 1 11.53 -25.16 10.75
CA MET A 1 12.05 -23.77 10.68
C MET A 1 11.21 -23.04 9.65
N ALA A 2 10.35 -22.13 10.11
CA ALA A 2 9.38 -21.44 9.26
C ALA A 2 10.08 -20.37 8.40
N PHE A 3 9.71 -20.32 7.12
CA PHE A 3 10.12 -19.31 6.15
C PHE A 3 9.53 -17.94 6.53
N SER A 4 10.24 -17.17 7.36
CA SER A 4 9.91 -15.76 7.64
C SER A 4 10.70 -14.78 6.76
N ARG A 5 11.28 -15.27 5.64
CA ARG A 5 12.36 -14.59 4.89
C ARG A 5 11.90 -13.67 3.76
N SER A 6 10.61 -13.59 3.47
CA SER A 6 10.12 -12.91 2.25
C SER A 6 9.95 -11.39 2.41
N ALA A 7 9.43 -10.91 3.55
CA ALA A 7 9.12 -9.49 3.71
C ALA A 7 10.37 -8.59 3.78
N ASP A 8 11.40 -9.02 4.53
CA ASP A 8 12.65 -8.26 4.64
C ASP A 8 13.45 -8.27 3.34
N SER A 9 13.43 -9.39 2.60
CA SER A 9 14.15 -9.50 1.32
C SER A 9 13.56 -8.60 0.23
N ILE A 10 12.23 -8.41 0.21
CA ILE A 10 11.57 -7.52 -0.76
C ILE A 10 11.89 -6.06 -0.44
N GLU A 11 11.91 -5.68 0.83
CA GLU A 11 12.28 -4.32 1.22
C GLU A 11 13.73 -4.00 0.84
N GLU A 12 14.65 -4.96 0.98
CA GLU A 12 16.03 -4.85 0.49
C GLU A 12 16.12 -4.73 -1.04
N LEU A 13 15.32 -5.51 -1.78
CA LEU A 13 15.22 -5.42 -3.23
C LEU A 13 14.68 -4.06 -3.69
N LEU A 14 13.68 -3.52 -2.98
CA LEU A 14 13.14 -2.18 -3.23
C LEU A 14 14.21 -1.12 -2.96
N LYS A 15 14.94 -1.20 -1.83
CA LYS A 15 16.07 -0.31 -1.54
C LYS A 15 17.13 -0.35 -2.63
N LEU A 16 17.47 -1.55 -3.12
CA LEU A 16 18.48 -1.72 -4.15
C LEU A 16 17.99 -1.18 -5.51
N GLY A 17 16.72 -1.42 -5.85
CA GLY A 17 16.08 -0.91 -7.06
C GLY A 17 16.03 0.61 -7.06
N ASP A 18 15.64 1.21 -5.95
CA ASP A 18 15.60 2.66 -5.73
C ASP A 18 17.01 3.28 -5.81
N PHE A 19 17.97 2.70 -5.08
CA PHE A 19 19.37 3.15 -5.11
C PHE A 19 20.00 3.09 -6.50
N CYS A 20 19.67 2.05 -7.28
CA CYS A 20 20.18 1.90 -8.64
C CYS A 20 19.33 2.64 -9.70
N CYS A 21 18.27 3.35 -9.29
CA CYS A 21 17.26 3.95 -10.18
C CYS A 21 16.75 2.95 -11.25
N CYS A 22 16.51 1.70 -10.84
CA CYS A 22 16.13 0.61 -11.71
C CYS A 22 14.62 0.37 -11.66
N ASP A 23 13.88 1.14 -12.48
CA ASP A 23 12.41 1.08 -12.53
C ASP A 23 11.88 -0.33 -12.81
N LYS A 24 12.61 -1.12 -13.62
CA LYS A 24 12.24 -2.52 -13.89
C LYS A 24 12.28 -3.39 -12.64
N ALA A 25 13.23 -3.16 -11.74
CA ALA A 25 13.32 -3.90 -10.49
C ALA A 25 12.16 -3.52 -9.55
N LEU A 26 11.85 -2.22 -9.45
CA LEU A 26 10.73 -1.71 -8.67
C LEU A 26 9.39 -2.25 -9.19
N HIS A 27 9.18 -2.23 -10.51
CA HIS A 27 7.97 -2.75 -11.13
C HIS A 27 7.78 -4.27 -10.92
N ASN A 28 8.88 -5.04 -10.97
CA ASN A 28 8.82 -6.47 -10.65
C ASN A 28 8.48 -6.71 -9.18
N CYS A 29 8.99 -5.88 -8.26
CA CYS A 29 8.62 -5.93 -6.85
C CYS A 29 7.15 -5.56 -6.63
N GLU A 30 6.64 -4.54 -7.34
CA GLU A 30 5.23 -4.15 -7.30
C GLU A 30 4.30 -5.29 -7.75
N ASN A 31 4.62 -5.93 -8.88
CA ASN A 31 3.86 -7.09 -9.37
C ASN A 31 3.90 -8.27 -8.39
N TYR A 32 5.05 -8.49 -7.74
CA TYR A 32 5.16 -9.50 -6.69
C TYR A 32 4.28 -9.14 -5.48
N LEU A 33 4.28 -7.88 -5.03
CA LEU A 33 3.46 -7.41 -3.90
C LEU A 33 1.96 -7.48 -4.18
N LEU A 34 1.54 -7.30 -5.43
CA LEU A 34 0.16 -7.42 -5.86
C LEU A 34 -0.35 -8.87 -5.86
N THR A 35 0.52 -9.83 -6.19
CA THR A 35 0.18 -11.25 -6.36
C THR A 35 0.42 -12.07 -5.09
N ALA A 36 1.41 -11.69 -4.28
CA ALA A 36 1.71 -12.35 -3.03
C ALA A 36 0.69 -11.98 -1.94
N ALA A 37 0.26 -12.98 -1.16
CA ALA A 37 -0.36 -12.76 0.14
C ALA A 37 0.71 -12.22 1.10
N ASN A 38 0.98 -10.92 0.99
CA ASN A 38 1.92 -10.26 1.87
C ASN A 38 1.19 -9.95 3.19
N ASP A 39 1.51 -10.75 4.22
CA ASP A 39 0.99 -10.66 5.60
C ASP A 39 1.53 -9.46 6.38
N ALA A 40 2.29 -8.57 5.74
CA ALA A 40 2.73 -7.34 6.38
C ALA A 40 1.52 -6.50 6.87
N PRO A 41 1.64 -5.87 8.06
CA PRO A 41 0.58 -5.00 8.57
C PRO A 41 0.32 -3.86 7.59
N LEU A 42 -0.97 -3.53 7.40
CA LEU A 42 -1.43 -2.57 6.40
C LEU A 42 -0.66 -1.25 6.43
N LEU A 43 -0.38 -0.72 7.62
CA LEU A 43 0.38 0.50 7.82
C LEU A 43 1.79 0.41 7.20
N LYS A 44 2.52 -0.67 7.50
CA LYS A 44 3.86 -0.89 6.93
C LYS A 44 3.79 -1.00 5.41
N LYS A 45 2.72 -1.63 4.90
CA LYS A 45 2.47 -1.80 3.46
C LYS A 45 2.27 -0.45 2.77
N ILE A 46 1.38 0.39 3.28
CA ILE A 46 1.09 1.73 2.75
C ILE A 46 2.37 2.59 2.75
N HIS A 47 3.14 2.60 3.84
CA HIS A 47 4.38 3.37 3.89
C HIS A 47 5.46 2.87 2.93
N VAL A 48 5.60 1.55 2.76
CA VAL A 48 6.59 0.99 1.83
C VAL A 48 6.16 1.29 0.39
N ASP A 49 4.91 1.02 0.04
CA ASP A 49 4.41 1.25 -1.31
C ASP A 49 4.48 2.73 -1.68
N ASP A 50 4.16 3.63 -0.76
CA ASP A 50 4.26 5.08 -0.96
C ASP A 50 5.70 5.57 -1.07
N ARG A 51 6.62 5.04 -0.24
CA ARG A 51 8.03 5.45 -0.24
C ARG A 51 8.77 5.12 -1.55
N TYR A 52 8.41 4.02 -2.19
CA TYR A 52 9.04 3.55 -3.43
C TYR A 52 8.17 3.84 -4.67
N ASP A 53 7.19 4.74 -4.57
CA ASP A 53 6.27 5.13 -5.65
C ASP A 53 5.56 3.94 -6.34
N LEU A 54 5.26 2.87 -5.58
CA LEU A 54 4.55 1.67 -6.04
C LEU A 54 3.04 1.92 -6.09
N HIS A 55 2.60 2.82 -6.97
CA HIS A 55 1.23 3.31 -6.98
C HIS A 55 0.16 2.22 -7.14
N ALA A 56 0.39 1.17 -7.93
CA ALA A 56 -0.58 0.10 -8.12
C ALA A 56 -0.71 -0.77 -6.85
N ALA A 57 0.43 -1.10 -6.22
CA ALA A 57 0.44 -1.81 -4.93
C ALA A 57 -0.24 -0.97 -3.83
N LEU A 58 0.10 0.31 -3.74
CA LEU A 58 -0.49 1.28 -2.80
C LEU A 58 -2.01 1.38 -2.98
N THR A 59 -2.48 1.58 -4.23
CA THR A 59 -3.91 1.62 -4.55
C THR A 59 -4.58 0.30 -4.19
N SER A 60 -3.97 -0.85 -4.49
CA SER A 60 -4.54 -2.14 -4.09
C SER A 60 -4.61 -2.32 -2.58
N ALA A 61 -3.58 -1.89 -1.84
CA ALA A 61 -3.52 -2.00 -0.38
C ALA A 61 -4.60 -1.13 0.25
N ILE A 62 -4.70 0.14 -0.15
CA ILE A 62 -5.73 1.07 0.32
C ILE A 62 -7.11 0.54 -0.07
N THR A 63 -7.31 -0.02 -1.26
CA THR A 63 -8.62 -0.55 -1.70
C THR A 63 -9.06 -1.78 -0.92
N LYS A 64 -8.14 -2.68 -0.55
CA LYS A 64 -8.44 -3.88 0.24
C LYS A 64 -8.60 -3.60 1.74
N ALA A 65 -8.02 -2.52 2.25
CA ALA A 65 -8.14 -2.12 3.65
C ALA A 65 -9.60 -1.87 4.07
N SER A 66 -9.96 -2.12 5.33
CA SER A 66 -11.25 -1.65 5.83
C SER A 66 -11.21 -0.14 6.07
N SER A 67 -12.38 0.50 6.11
CA SER A 67 -12.48 1.93 6.41
C SER A 67 -11.97 2.25 7.82
N ASP A 68 -12.20 1.36 8.78
CA ASP A 68 -11.73 1.50 10.15
C ASP A 68 -10.20 1.41 10.23
N ASP A 69 -9.58 0.48 9.49
CA ASP A 69 -8.12 0.38 9.43
C ASP A 69 -7.50 1.64 8.85
N LEU A 70 -8.11 2.23 7.80
CA LEU A 70 -7.62 3.47 7.18
C LEU A 70 -7.68 4.69 8.11
N LEU A 71 -8.59 4.72 9.08
CA LEU A 71 -8.66 5.78 10.09
C LEU A 71 -7.55 5.67 11.14
N THR A 72 -6.95 4.48 11.29
CA THR A 72 -5.82 4.25 12.21
C THR A 72 -4.46 4.52 11.57
N VAL A 73 -4.41 4.77 10.26
CA VAL A 73 -3.17 5.06 9.56
C VAL A 73 -2.68 6.47 9.90
N ASP A 74 -1.46 6.55 10.45
CA ASP A 74 -0.79 7.84 10.61
C ASP A 74 -0.46 8.39 9.22
N MET A 75 -1.00 9.57 8.91
CA MET A 75 -0.78 10.23 7.62
C MET A 75 0.57 10.95 7.56
N ASN A 76 1.29 11.04 8.68
CA ASN A 76 2.59 11.69 8.73
C ASN A 76 3.61 10.94 7.87
N GLY A 77 4.23 11.65 6.93
CA GLY A 77 5.26 11.09 6.06
C GLY A 77 4.73 10.32 4.84
N LEU A 78 3.42 10.36 4.59
CA LEU A 78 2.84 9.87 3.33
C LEU A 78 2.80 10.98 2.27
N SER A 79 2.88 10.59 1.01
CA SER A 79 2.74 11.49 -0.12
C SER A 79 1.33 12.08 -0.22
N ALA A 80 1.22 13.23 -0.89
CA ALA A 80 -0.08 13.83 -1.19
C ALA A 80 -0.98 12.89 -2.02
N PHE A 81 -0.39 11.98 -2.80
CA PHE A 81 -1.12 10.96 -3.55
C PHE A 81 -1.79 9.96 -2.61
N ALA A 82 -1.03 9.35 -1.70
CA ALA A 82 -1.55 8.40 -0.73
C ALA A 82 -2.67 9.02 0.14
N ILE A 83 -2.44 10.23 0.64
CA ILE A 83 -3.43 10.95 1.47
C ILE A 83 -4.72 11.21 0.67
N ASN A 84 -4.60 11.76 -0.55
CA ASN A 84 -5.77 12.03 -1.39
C ASN A 84 -6.55 10.75 -1.70
N PHE A 85 -5.85 9.64 -1.98
CA PHE A 85 -6.50 8.38 -2.31
C PHE A 85 -7.22 7.76 -1.11
N MET A 86 -6.62 7.79 0.08
CA MET A 86 -7.27 7.35 1.32
C MET A 86 -8.51 8.18 1.64
N VAL A 87 -8.43 9.52 1.51
CA VAL A 87 -9.57 10.42 1.73
C VAL A 87 -10.68 10.16 0.71
N GLN A 88 -10.35 9.98 -0.57
CA GLN A 88 -11.34 9.63 -1.59
C GLN A 88 -12.08 8.35 -1.24
N LYS A 89 -11.35 7.30 -0.83
CA LYS A 89 -11.97 6.04 -0.43
C LYS A 89 -12.89 6.22 0.78
N ALA A 90 -12.44 6.93 1.82
CA ALA A 90 -13.25 7.21 3.00
C ALA A 90 -14.55 8.00 2.65
N CYS A 91 -14.46 8.95 1.71
CA CYS A 91 -15.62 9.69 1.21
C CYS A 91 -16.59 8.83 0.38
N MET A 92 -16.10 7.87 -0.41
CA MET A 92 -16.95 7.00 -1.21
C MET A 92 -17.80 6.06 -0.34
N VAL A 93 -17.23 5.54 0.74
CA VAL A 93 -17.97 4.66 1.68
C VAL A 93 -19.15 5.39 2.34
N ARG A 94 -19.00 6.68 2.66
CA ARG A 94 -20.10 7.50 3.22
C ARG A 94 -21.25 7.73 2.24
N LYS A 95 -20.99 7.78 0.93
CA LYS A 95 -22.05 7.95 -0.07
C LYS A 95 -22.87 6.68 -0.29
N GLN A 96 -22.27 5.51 -0.12
CA GLN A 96 -22.96 4.23 -0.31
C GLN A 96 -23.95 3.91 0.82
N PHE A 97 -23.65 4.35 2.05
CA PHE A 97 -24.58 4.30 3.17
C PHE A 97 -25.79 5.23 2.99
N PHE A 98 -25.60 6.40 2.40
CA PHE A 98 -26.69 7.37 2.21
C PHE A 98 -27.71 6.90 1.14
N PHE A 99 -27.28 6.09 0.17
CA PHE A 99 -28.17 5.53 -0.86
C PHE A 99 -28.89 4.23 -0.46
N SER A 100 -28.47 3.55 0.61
CA SER A 100 -29.17 2.33 1.09
C SER A 100 -30.34 2.63 2.04
N PHE A 101 -30.63 3.90 2.31
CA PHE A 101 -31.71 4.34 3.20
C PHE A 101 -32.79 5.20 2.52
N SER A 102 -32.79 5.27 1.18
CA SER A 102 -33.79 6.02 0.42
C SER A 102 -34.63 5.13 -0.49
#